data_AF-A0A101X6W0-F1
#
_entry.id   AF-A0A101X6W0-F1
#
_cell.length_a   1.000
_cell.length_b   1.000
_cell.length_c   1.000
_cell.angle_alpha   90.00
_cell.angle_beta   90.00
_cell.angle_gamma   90.00
#
_symmetry.space_group_name_H-M   'P 1'
#
loop_
_entity.id
_entity.type
_entity.pdbx_description
1 polymer ?
#
loop_
_entity_poly.entity_id
_entity_poly.type
_entity_poly.pdbx_seq_one_letter_code
_entity_poly.pdbx_strand_id
1 'polypeptide(L)' 'MRHGLRLDAINVRRVKGPDGYFTIAMGVVVYRLIEDKVHELGLGVELIGDVAIVKAKSWSSINKLLNYARSMGISIIED' A
#
# COMPACT_ATOMS: atom_id res chain seq x y z
N MET A 1 -5.05 -20.51 -5.79
CA MET A 1 -6.19 -19.58 -5.95
C MET A 1 -5.62 -18.17 -5.88
N ARG A 2 -5.74 -17.37 -6.95
CA ARG A 2 -5.32 -15.96 -6.91
C ARG A 2 -6.39 -15.22 -6.10
N HIS A 3 -6.05 -14.75 -4.91
CA HIS A 3 -6.93 -13.82 -4.20
C HIS A 3 -7.02 -12.56 -5.06
N GLY A 4 -8.24 -12.18 -5.45
CA GLY A 4 -8.45 -10.90 -6.14
C GLY A 4 -8.04 -9.75 -5.23
N LEU A 5 -7.77 -8.58 -5.83
CA LEU A 5 -7.47 -7.37 -5.07
C LEU A 5 -8.62 -7.05 -4.10
N ARG A 6 -8.30 -6.91 -2.80
CA ARG A 6 -9.27 -6.54 -1.76
C ARG A 6 -9.25 -5.03 -1.56
N LEU A 7 -10.36 -4.36 -1.85
CA LEU A 7 -10.45 -2.90 -1.75
C LEU A 7 -10.59 -2.39 -0.31
N ASP A 8 -11.00 -3.26 0.61
CA ASP A 8 -11.16 -3.01 2.04
C ASP A 8 -9.89 -3.30 2.87
N ALA A 9 -8.77 -3.62 2.20
CA ALA A 9 -7.50 -3.98 2.82
C ALA A 9 -6.32 -3.40 2.05
N ILE A 10 -5.13 -3.48 2.65
CA ILE A 10 -3.86 -3.25 1.95
C ILE A 10 -3.36 -4.60 1.44
N ASN A 11 -3.23 -4.71 0.11
CA ASN A 11 -2.70 -5.88 -0.57
C ASN A 11 -1.20 -5.67 -0.75
N VAL A 12 -0.41 -6.58 -0.19
CA VAL A 12 1.03 -6.46 -0.08
C VAL A 12 1.69 -7.68 -0.66
N ARG A 13 2.70 -7.45 -1.49
CA ARG A 13 3.67 -8.48 -1.89
C ARG A 13 5.06 -7.89 -1.75
N ARG A 14 5.97 -8.62 -1.10
CA ARG A 14 7.36 -8.20 -0.96
C ARG A 14 8.17 -8.52 -2.21
N VAL A 15 7.76 -7.92 -3.34
CA VAL A 15 8.40 -8.08 -4.64
C VAL A 15 8.68 -6.69 -5.20
N LYS A 16 9.89 -6.52 -5.73
CA LYS A 16 10.29 -5.29 -6.40
C LYS A 16 9.88 -5.38 -7.87
N GLY A 17 9.13 -4.39 -8.35
CA GLY A 17 8.71 -4.29 -9.74
C GLY A 17 9.88 -4.04 -10.69
N PRO A 18 9.66 -4.20 -12.01
CA PRO A 18 10.67 -3.94 -13.04
C PRO A 18 11.12 -2.47 -13.08
N ASP A 19 10.27 -1.55 -12.59
CA ASP A 19 10.56 -0.13 -12.40
C ASP A 19 11.48 0.16 -11.20
N GLY A 20 11.83 -0.86 -10.42
CA GLY A 20 12.67 -0.72 -9.24
C GLY A 20 11.93 -0.20 -8.00
N TYR A 21 10.61 -0.31 -7.95
CA TYR A 21 9.81 0.07 -6.79
C TYR A 21 9.17 -1.15 -6.12
N PHE A 22 9.05 -1.10 -4.79
CA PHE A 22 8.07 -1.91 -4.08
C PHE A 22 6.72 -1.23 -4.20
N THR A 23 5.67 -2.02 -4.43
CA THR A 23 4.31 -1.51 -4.60
C THR A 23 3.35 -2.24 -3.66
N ILE A 24 2.39 -1.48 -3.13
CA ILE A 24 1.23 -2.01 -2.42
C ILE A 24 -0.02 -1.40 -3.03
N ALA A 25 -1.14 -2.12 -2.98
CA ALA A 25 -2.39 -1.67 -3.58
C ALA A 25 -3.52 -1.76 -2.57
N MET A 26 -4.41 -0.78 -2.57
CA MET A 26 -5.56 -0.71 -1.69
C MET A 26 -6.70 0.05 -2.37
N GLY A 27 -7.93 -0.08 -1.87
CA GLY A 27 -9.02 0.78 -2.34
C GLY A 27 -8.78 2.24 -1.94
N VAL A 28 -9.31 3.18 -2.72
CA VAL A 28 -9.20 4.63 -2.45
C VAL A 28 -9.73 5.04 -1.07
N VAL A 29 -10.73 4.33 -0.55
CA VAL A 29 -11.26 4.56 0.80
C VAL A 29 -10.21 4.23 1.87
N VAL A 30 -9.52 3.09 1.74
CA VAL A 30 -8.43 2.70 2.64
C VAL A 30 -7.26 3.67 2.53
N TYR A 31 -6.91 4.07 1.31
CA TYR A 31 -5.85 5.04 1.07
C TYR A 31 -6.11 6.37 1.79
N ARG A 32 -7.33 6.91 1.71
CA ARG A 32 -7.71 8.16 2.39
C ARG A 32 -7.53 8.10 3.91
N LEU A 33 -7.63 6.91 4.52
CA LEU A 33 -7.39 6.75 5.96
C LEU A 33 -5.91 6.90 6.33
N ILE A 34 -4.99 6.69 5.39
CA ILE A 34 -3.54 6.71 5.62
C ILE A 34 -2.79 7.71 4.73
N GLU A 35 -3.51 8.54 3.98
CA GLU A 35 -2.97 9.46 2.98
C GLU A 35 -1.92 10.41 3.58
N ASP A 36 -2.21 10.98 4.74
CA ASP A 36 -1.28 11.85 5.47
C ASP A 36 0.04 11.12 5.77
N LYS A 37 -0.03 9.84 6.15
CA LYS A 37 1.17 9.04 6.43
C LYS A 37 1.95 8.69 5.17
N VAL A 38 1.25 8.45 4.06
CA VAL A 38 1.88 8.24 2.74
C VAL A 38 2.68 9.48 2.35
N HIS A 39 2.11 10.68 2.52
CA HIS A 39 2.77 11.96 2.25
C HIS A 39 3.92 12.24 3.24
N GLU A 40 3.73 12.01 4.54
CA GLU A 40 4.77 12.17 5.58
C GLU A 40 6.00 11.30 5.27
N LEU A 41 5.78 10.07 4.80
CA LEU A 41 6.85 9.13 4.43
C LEU A 41 7.46 9.40 3.04
N GLY A 42 6.93 10.38 2.28
CA GLY A 42 7.40 10.74 0.94
C GLY A 42 7.23 9.61 -0.09
N LEU A 43 6.17 8.82 0.04
CA LEU A 43 5.91 7.69 -0.86
C LEU A 43 5.20 8.18 -2.13
N GLY A 44 5.52 7.57 -3.27
CA GLY A 44 4.81 7.85 -4.51
C GLY A 44 3.42 7.21 -4.48
N VAL A 45 2.43 7.88 -5.07
CA VAL A 45 1.07 7.34 -5.20
C VAL A 45 0.59 7.49 -6.64
N GLU A 46 -0.15 6.49 -7.11
CA GLU A 46 -0.86 6.49 -8.37
C GLU A 46 -2.30 6.03 -8.13
N LEU A 47 -3.27 6.82 -8.56
CA LEU A 47 -4.69 6.48 -8.46
C LEU A 47 -5.18 5.95 -9.81
N ILE A 48 -5.75 4.75 -9.81
CA ILE A 48 -6.30 4.09 -10.98
C ILE A 48 -7.72 3.64 -10.65
N GLY A 49 -8.70 4.45 -11.05
CA GLY A 49 -10.10 4.20 -10.71
C GLY A 49 -10.35 4.23 -9.20
N ASP A 50 -10.80 3.10 -8.64
CA ASP A 50 -11.05 2.89 -7.21
C ASP A 50 -9.87 2.30 -6.45
N VAL A 51 -8.70 2.16 -7.10
CA VAL A 51 -7.48 1.62 -6.50
C VAL A 51 -6.42 2.71 -6.36
N ALA A 52 -5.76 2.73 -5.21
CA ALA A 52 -4.54 3.48 -4.97
C ALA A 52 -3.34 2.52 -4.93
N ILE A 53 -2.30 2.84 -5.72
CA ILE A 53 -1.03 2.13 -5.73
C ILE A 53 0.02 3.02 -5.06
N VAL A 54 0.55 2.58 -3.92
CA VAL A 54 1.63 3.28 -3.21
C VAL A 54 2.96 2.61 -3.55
N LYS A 55 3.98 3.42 -3.86
CA LYS A 55 5.28 2.98 -4.38
C LYS A 55 6.44 3.55 -3.56
N ALA A 56 7.46 2.73 -3.31
CA ALA A 56 8.69 3.17 -2.66
C ALA A 56 9.92 2.41 -3.16
N LYS A 57 11.09 3.06 -3.23
CA LYS A 57 12.35 2.39 -3.61
C LYS A 57 12.89 1.44 -2.53
N SER A 58 12.48 1.65 -1.27
CA SER A 58 12.90 0.87 -0.10
C SER A 58 11.74 0.16 0.55
N TRP A 59 11.93 -1.13 0.85
CA TRP A 59 10.96 -1.92 1.61
C TRP A 59 10.74 -1.38 3.02
N SER A 60 11.76 -0.77 3.62
CA SER A 60 11.65 -0.19 4.97
C SER A 60 10.58 0.91 5.03
N SER A 61 10.46 1.73 3.98
CA SER A 61 9.44 2.77 3.90
C SER A 61 8.02 2.19 3.78
N ILE A 62 7.85 1.13 2.98
CA ILE A 62 6.59 0.38 2.92
C ILE A 62 6.26 -0.20 4.29
N ASN A 63 7.22 -0.86 4.95
CA ASN A 63 7.00 -1.48 6.25
C ASN A 63 6.59 -0.48 7.34
N LYS A 64 7.12 0.75 7.31
CA LYS A 64 6.66 1.84 8.20
C LYS A 64 5.19 2.18 7.98
N LEU A 65 4.76 2.28 6.72
CA LEU A 65 3.35 2.52 6.39
C LEU A 65 2.47 1.33 6.82
N LEU A 66 2.91 0.10 6.60
CA LEU A 66 2.16 -1.10 7.00
C LEU A 66 2.00 -1.18 8.52
N ASN A 67 3.04 -0.87 9.30
CA ASN A 67 2.95 -0.84 10.76
C ASN A 67 2.00 0.25 11.25
N TYR A 68 2.00 1.42 10.60
CA TYR A 68 1.02 2.46 10.88
C TYR A 68 -0.41 1.99 10.56
N ALA A 69 -0.64 1.40 9.39
CA ALA A 69 -1.95 0.87 9.01
C ALA A 69 -2.46 -0.21 9.99
N ARG A 70 -1.59 -1.13 10.44
CA ARG A 70 -1.90 -2.10 11.50
C ARG A 70 -2.33 -1.42 12.79
N SER A 71 -1.64 -0.35 13.20
CA SER A 71 -1.99 0.41 14.42
C SER A 71 -3.36 1.10 14.32
N MET A 72 -3.85 1.34 13.11
CA MET A 72 -5.21 1.86 12.85
C MET A 72 -6.27 0.76 12.69
N GLY A 73 -5.89 -0.52 12.82
CA GLY A 73 -6.80 -1.65 12.61
C GLY A 73 -7.11 -1.96 11.14
N ILE A 74 -6.34 -1.42 10.19
CA ILE A 74 -6.51 -1.70 8.77
C ILE A 74 -5.98 -3.10 8.47
N SER A 75 -6.78 -3.90 7.76
CA SER A 75 -6.40 -5.25 7.36
C SER A 75 -5.29 -5.22 6.30
N ILE A 76 -4.32 -6.13 6.46
CA ILE A 76 -3.22 -6.32 5.52
C ILE A 76 -3.24 -7.76 5.05
N ILE A 77 -3.23 -7.93 3.74
CA ILE A 77 -3.19 -9.22 3.07
C ILE A 77 -1.81 -9.35 2.45
N GLU A 78 -1.03 -10.27 3.00
CA GLU A 78 0.30 -10.63 2.49
C GLU A 78 0.17 -11.93 1.69
N ASP A 79 0.70 -11.92 0.47
CA ASP A 79 0.78 -13.07 -0.44
C ASP A 79 2.20 -13.66 -0.49
#